data_AF-A0A941RRH4-F1
#
_entry.id   AF-A0A941RRH4-F1
#
_cell.length_a   1.000
_cell.length_b   1.000
_cell.length_c   1.000
_cell.angle_alpha   90.00
_cell.angle_beta   90.00
_cell.angle_gamma   90.00
#
_symmetry.space_group_name_H-M   'P 1'
#
loop_
_entity.id
_entity.type
_entity.pdbx_description
1 polymer ?
#
loop_
_entity_poly.entity_id
_entity_poly.type
_entity_poly.pdbx_seq_one_letter_code
_entity_poly.pdbx_strand_id
1 'polypeptide(L)' 'MNPSVPEHVSPIQWHQAVAVSREQCARIFRDGGAPSDALIAFGLKCEDGADWERVVDLVASELCAHPMARAA' A
#
# COMPACT_ATOMS: atom_id res chain seq x y z
N MET A 1 -11.56 -14.66 -0.10
CA MET A 1 -11.95 -13.38 -0.70
C MET A 1 -10.86 -13.02 -1.70
N ASN A 2 -11.16 -12.98 -3.00
CA ASN A 2 -10.18 -12.51 -3.99
C ASN A 2 -9.98 -11.01 -3.75
N PRO A 3 -8.74 -10.51 -3.57
CA PRO A 3 -8.51 -9.09 -3.59
C PRO A 3 -8.93 -8.59 -4.97
N SER A 4 -10.00 -7.80 -5.02
CA SER A 4 -10.57 -7.27 -6.26
C SER A 4 -9.52 -6.36 -6.90
N VAL A 5 -8.86 -6.87 -7.94
CA VAL A 5 -7.97 -6.05 -8.78
C VAL A 5 -8.80 -4.89 -9.33
N PRO A 6 -8.35 -3.63 -9.23
CA PRO A 6 -9.04 -2.50 -9.83
C PRO A 6 -9.14 -2.67 -11.36
N GLU A 7 -10.31 -2.39 -11.95
CA GLU A 7 -10.56 -2.64 -13.39
C GLU A 7 -9.60 -1.91 -14.34
N HIS A 8 -8.99 -0.82 -13.88
CA HIS A 8 -8.04 0.00 -14.64
C HIS A 8 -6.57 -0.34 -14.39
N VAL A 9 -6.27 -1.32 -13.53
CA VAL A 9 -4.91 -1.75 -13.17
C VAL A 9 -4.68 -3.17 -13.67
N SER A 10 -3.52 -3.42 -14.28
CA SER A 10 -3.16 -4.78 -14.69
C SER A 10 -3.09 -5.69 -13.45
N PRO A 11 -3.71 -6.89 -13.45
CA PRO A 11 -3.70 -7.80 -12.30
C PRO A 11 -2.30 -8.08 -11.74
N ILE A 12 -1.31 -8.21 -12.62
CA ILE A 12 0.09 -8.41 -12.23
C ILE A 12 0.64 -7.19 -11.50
N GLN A 13 0.36 -5.99 -12.00
CA GLN A 13 0.79 -4.74 -11.38
C GLN A 13 0.17 -4.59 -9.99
N TRP A 14 -1.11 -4.92 -9.84
CA TRP A 14 -1.80 -4.90 -8.55
C TRP A 14 -1.17 -5.89 -7.56
N HIS A 15 -0.97 -7.16 -7.97
CA HIS A 15 -0.35 -8.15 -7.09
C HIS A 15 1.06 -7.76 -6.65
N GLN A 16 1.86 -7.17 -7.56
CA GLN A 16 3.18 -6.63 -7.22
C GLN A 16 3.09 -5.46 -6.24
N ALA A 17 2.16 -4.51 -6.48
CA ALA A 17 1.95 -3.38 -5.59
C ALA A 17 1.50 -3.81 -4.19
N VAL A 18 0.60 -4.80 -4.09
CA VAL A 18 0.18 -5.39 -2.80
C VAL A 18 1.35 -6.06 -2.09
N ALA A 19 2.19 -6.81 -2.81
CA ALA A 19 3.36 -7.45 -2.21
C ALA A 19 4.35 -6.42 -1.63
N VAL A 20 4.66 -5.37 -2.41
CA VAL A 20 5.53 -4.26 -1.97
C VAL A 20 4.91 -3.54 -0.78
N SER A 21 3.62 -3.18 -0.87
CA SER A 21 2.87 -2.51 0.18
C SER A 21 2.92 -3.29 1.51
N ARG A 22 2.67 -4.61 1.46
CA ARG A 22 2.77 -5.49 2.64
C ARG A 22 4.17 -5.50 3.25
N GLU A 23 5.21 -5.57 2.44
CA GLU A 23 6.58 -5.58 2.92
C GLU A 23 6.94 -4.28 3.64
N GLN A 24 6.54 -3.12 3.09
CA GLN A 24 6.78 -1.82 3.70
C GLN A 24 5.96 -1.63 4.98
N CYS A 25 4.66 -1.99 4.96
CA CYS A 25 3.82 -1.94 6.17
C CYS A 25 4.36 -2.87 7.27
N ALA A 26 4.82 -4.08 6.91
CA ALA A 26 5.41 -5.02 7.86
C ALA A 26 6.72 -4.50 8.47
N ARG A 27 7.50 -3.71 7.73
CA ARG A 27 8.68 -3.02 8.27
C ARG A 27 8.27 -2.00 9.34
N ILE A 28 7.34 -1.12 9.01
CA ILE A 28 6.85 -0.09 9.95
C ILE A 28 6.25 -0.72 11.20
N PHE A 29 5.45 -1.78 11.05
CA PHE A 29 4.89 -2.52 12.18
C PHE A 29 5.97 -3.13 13.08
N ARG A 30 7.03 -3.73 12.50
CA ARG A 30 8.16 -4.28 13.26
C ARG A 30 8.98 -3.21 13.98
N ASP A 31 9.06 -2.02 13.40
CA ASP A 31 9.69 -0.84 14.01
C ASP A 31 8.81 -0.23 15.12
N GLY A 32 7.60 -0.76 15.36
CA GLY A 32 6.66 -0.31 16.39
C GLY A 32 5.73 0.82 15.94
N GLY A 33 5.67 1.11 14.64
CA GLY A 33 4.79 2.13 14.07
C GLY A 33 3.33 1.68 13.96
N ALA A 34 2.45 2.67 13.82
CA ALA A 34 1.02 2.49 13.63
C ALA A 34 0.63 2.48 12.12
N PRO A 35 -0.56 1.98 11.77
CA PRO A 35 -1.09 2.08 10.40
C PRO A 35 -1.08 3.51 9.85
N SER A 36 -1.34 4.49 10.71
CA SER A 36 -1.28 5.93 10.41
C SER A 36 0.12 6.38 9.94
N ASP A 37 1.17 5.86 10.57
CA ASP A 37 2.56 6.19 10.21
C ASP A 37 2.91 5.67 8.81
N ALA A 38 2.38 4.50 8.44
CA ALA A 38 2.52 3.97 7.09
C ALA A 38 1.82 4.87 6.07
N LEU A 39 0.57 5.30 6.32
CA LEU A 39 -0.12 6.24 5.42
C LEU A 39 0.68 7.53 5.23
N ILE A 40 1.23 8.10 6.31
CA ILE A 40 2.07 9.30 6.25
C ILE A 40 3.34 9.07 5.41
N ALA A 41 4.00 7.92 5.57
CA ALA A 41 5.21 7.57 4.83
C ALA A 41 4.98 7.52 3.30
N PHE A 42 3.76 7.19 2.87
CA PHE A 42 3.35 7.18 1.47
C PHE A 42 2.64 8.47 1.03
N GLY A 43 2.58 9.51 1.89
CA GLY A 43 1.92 10.78 1.57
C GLY A 43 0.40 10.72 1.56
N LEU A 44 -0.18 9.63 2.08
CA LEU A 44 -1.62 9.42 2.17
C LEU A 44 -2.19 10.07 3.43
N LYS A 45 -3.47 10.45 3.37
CA LYS A 45 -4.17 10.98 4.54
C LYS A 45 -4.35 9.88 5.59
N CYS A 46 -4.02 10.20 6.84
CA CYS A 46 -4.41 9.35 7.97
C CYS A 46 -5.92 9.26 8.06
N GLU A 47 -6.44 8.03 8.11
CA GLU A 47 -7.81 7.75 8.53
C GLU A 47 -7.80 7.29 9.98
N ASP A 48 -8.70 7.84 10.80
CA ASP A 48 -8.90 7.41 12.18
C ASP A 48 -9.41 5.96 12.23
N GLY A 49 -8.72 5.09 12.99
CA GLY A 49 -9.08 3.67 13.09
C GLY A 49 -8.69 2.82 11.88
N ALA A 50 -7.71 3.22 11.08
CA ALA A 50 -7.26 2.43 9.93
C ALA A 50 -6.62 1.09 10.37
N ASP A 51 -7.13 -0.03 9.85
CA ASP A 51 -6.52 -1.35 9.99
C ASP A 51 -5.37 -1.55 8.99
N TRP A 52 -4.38 -2.37 9.36
CA TRP A 52 -3.25 -2.71 8.50
C TRP A 52 -3.66 -3.28 7.14
N GLU A 53 -4.73 -4.08 7.08
CA GLU A 53 -5.21 -4.65 5.82
C GLU A 53 -5.71 -3.55 4.87
N ARG A 54 -6.43 -2.55 5.39
CA ARG A 54 -6.90 -1.38 4.63
C ARG A 54 -5.73 -0.48 4.21
N VAL A 55 -4.77 -0.24 5.10
CA VAL A 55 -3.59 0.57 4.77
C VAL A 55 -2.78 -0.07 3.64
N VAL A 56 -2.63 -1.40 3.66
CA VAL A 56 -1.94 -2.11 2.59
C VAL A 56 -2.63 -1.91 1.23
N ASP A 57 -3.96 -1.97 1.19
CA ASP A 57 -4.76 -1.78 -0.03
C ASP A 57 -4.66 -0.34 -0.56
N LEU A 58 -4.72 0.65 0.34
CA LEU A 58 -4.54 2.07 0.02
C LEU A 58 -3.15 2.36 -0.55
N VAL A 59 -2.10 1.85 0.09
CA VAL A 59 -0.72 2.01 -0.38
C VAL A 59 -0.51 1.28 -1.71
N ALA A 60 -1.08 0.08 -1.88
CA ALA A 60 -1.00 -0.65 -3.15
C ALA A 60 -1.69 0.13 -4.30
N SER A 61 -2.86 0.71 -4.02
CA SER A 61 -3.55 1.61 -4.94
C SER A 61 -2.69 2.80 -5.33
N GLU A 62 -2.00 3.40 -4.36
CA GLU A 62 -1.13 4.54 -4.61
C GLU A 62 0.12 4.18 -5.42
N LEU A 63 0.73 3.02 -5.15
CA LEU A 63 1.83 2.48 -5.95
C LEU A 63 1.40 2.18 -7.40
N CYS A 64 0.14 1.82 -7.61
CA CYS A 64 -0.43 1.61 -8.95
C CYS A 64 -0.74 2.94 -9.65
N ALA A 65 -1.26 3.95 -8.93
CA ALA A 65 -1.57 5.28 -9.45
C ALA A 65 -0.32 6.09 -9.77
N HIS A 66 0.71 5.96 -8.94
CA HIS A 66 2.02 6.57 -9.08
C HIS A 66 3.06 5.47 -9.24
N PRO A 67 3.18 4.86 -10.44
CA PRO A 67 4.24 3.92 -10.70
C PRO A 67 5.55 4.66 -10.43
N MET A 68 6.26 4.25 -9.36
CA MET A 68 7.59 4.77 -9.06
C MET A 68 8.39 4.67 -10.35
N ALA A 69 8.64 5.82 -10.98
CA ALA A 69 9.45 5.87 -12.18
C ALA A 69 10.76 5.17 -11.81
N ARG A 70 11.01 4.01 -12.42
CA ARG A 70 12.28 3.30 -12.27
C ARG A 70 13.35 4.35 -12.53
N ALA A 71 14.09 4.73 -11.50
CA ALA A 71 15.35 5.43 -11.69
C ALA A 71 16.19 4.48 -12.54
N ALA A 72 16.41 4.91 -13.78
CA ALA A 72 17.14 4.20 -14.82
C ALA A 72 18.63 4.11 -14.49
#